data_AF-A0A7S0R670-F1
#
_entry.id   AF-A0A7S0R670-F1
#
_cell.length_a   1.000
_cell.length_b   1.000
_cell.length_c   1.000
_cell.angle_alpha   90.00
_cell.angle_beta   90.00
_cell.angle_gamma   90.00
#
_symmetry.space_group_name_H-M   'P 1'
#
loop_
_entity.id
_entity.type
_entity.pdbx_description
1 polymer ?
#
loop_
_entity_poly.entity_id
_entity_poly.type
_entity_poly.pdbx_seq_one_letter_code
_entity_poly.pdbx_strand_id
1 'polypeptide(L)'
;WEKTVASRVTLAQDMGKGNAAGRTSRVRLHEVGPRLELELVKVEDGLCTGKVLYHAHVAKTPVEAAALQARHEAKASLKESRRKQQEENVRRKRVEAARKEAAKAEADMRAKGRAPEGNKWWEEELKAAEPGKPKKEKTHAEDEAEDDDDDEGPGGAGAAEDEEDDDVQYFKDEVGHAPEKEDMISRGGASR
;
A
#
# COMPACT_ATOMS: atom_id res chain seq x y z
N TRP A 1 10.06 -53.63 31.71
CA TRP A 1 10.09 -52.15 31.64
C TRP A 1 11.40 -51.73 30.99
N GLU A 2 11.40 -51.65 29.67
CA GLU A 2 12.57 -51.32 28.86
C GLU A 2 12.84 -49.81 28.97
N LYS A 3 14.08 -49.43 29.25
CA LYS A 3 14.46 -48.03 29.47
C LYS A 3 14.33 -47.27 28.15
N THR A 4 13.31 -46.42 28.04
CA THR A 4 13.08 -45.52 26.90
C THR A 4 14.16 -44.44 26.84
N VAL A 5 15.22 -44.68 26.07
CA VAL A 5 16.29 -43.71 25.78
C VAL A 5 15.74 -42.44 25.12
N ALA A 6 14.62 -42.55 24.39
CA ALA A 6 13.97 -41.48 23.63
C ALA A 6 13.50 -40.27 24.46
N SER A 7 13.36 -40.39 25.79
CA SER A 7 12.86 -39.29 26.65
C SER A 7 13.95 -38.60 27.46
N ARG A 8 15.24 -38.90 27.22
CA ARG A 8 16.36 -38.26 27.90
C ARG A 8 17.23 -37.49 26.92
N VAL A 9 17.60 -36.27 27.28
CA VAL A 9 18.46 -35.37 26.48
C VAL A 9 19.63 -34.91 27.34
N THR A 10 20.84 -34.93 26.78
CA THR A 10 22.03 -34.35 27.43
C THR A 10 22.01 -32.84 27.23
N LEU A 11 22.10 -32.10 28.31
CA LEU A 11 22.02 -30.64 28.26
C LEU A 11 23.33 -30.05 27.74
N ALA A 12 23.23 -29.23 26.68
CA ALA A 12 24.39 -28.52 26.12
C ALA A 12 24.87 -27.36 27.01
N GLN A 13 23.99 -26.82 27.85
CA GLN A 13 24.24 -25.67 28.72
C GLN A 13 23.48 -25.82 30.06
N ASP A 14 23.84 -24.99 31.05
CA ASP A 14 23.13 -24.97 32.34
C ASP A 14 21.78 -24.24 32.19
N MET A 15 20.70 -24.93 32.56
CA MET A 15 19.33 -24.43 32.47
C MET A 15 18.74 -24.11 33.86
N GLY A 16 19.57 -24.11 34.91
CA GLY A 16 19.18 -23.78 36.30
C GLY A 16 18.41 -24.89 37.02
N LYS A 17 18.10 -24.68 38.32
CA LYS A 17 17.35 -25.64 39.17
C LYS A 17 17.90 -27.07 39.13
N GLY A 18 19.22 -27.18 39.12
CA GLY A 18 19.94 -28.45 39.10
C GLY A 18 20.11 -29.06 37.71
N ASN A 19 19.75 -28.39 36.61
CA ASN A 19 19.95 -28.88 35.24
C ASN A 19 21.26 -28.35 34.64
N ALA A 20 22.39 -28.87 35.13
CA ALA A 20 23.72 -28.47 34.68
C ALA A 20 24.08 -29.01 33.29
N ALA A 21 24.96 -28.28 32.59
CA ALA A 21 25.57 -28.72 31.33
C ALA A 21 26.24 -30.10 31.46
N GLY A 22 26.13 -30.92 30.41
CA GLY A 22 26.67 -32.29 30.37
C GLY A 22 25.84 -33.33 31.12
N ARG A 23 24.81 -32.94 31.89
CA ARG A 23 23.93 -33.89 32.58
C ARG A 23 22.75 -34.31 31.71
N THR A 24 22.31 -35.56 31.86
CA THR A 24 21.11 -36.07 31.18
C THR A 24 19.85 -35.65 31.94
N SER A 25 18.95 -34.92 31.29
CA SER A 25 17.63 -34.55 31.81
C SER A 25 16.51 -35.34 31.11
N ARG A 26 15.33 -35.46 31.75
CA ARG A 26 14.16 -36.15 31.19
C ARG A 26 13.16 -35.12 30.64
N VAL A 27 12.77 -35.28 29.39
CA VAL A 27 11.76 -34.44 28.73
C VAL A 27 10.40 -35.13 28.80
N ARG A 28 9.36 -34.36 29.13
CA ARG A 28 7.95 -34.78 29.07
C ARG A 28 7.22 -33.80 28.17
N LEU A 29 6.49 -34.32 27.19
CA LEU A 29 5.63 -33.51 26.34
C LEU A 29 4.21 -33.60 26.89
N HIS A 30 3.56 -32.46 27.00
CA HIS A 30 2.14 -32.34 27.29
C HIS A 30 1.52 -31.64 26.10
N GLU A 31 0.41 -32.17 25.61
CA GLU A 31 -0.30 -31.56 24.49
C GLU A 31 -0.99 -30.30 24.96
N VAL A 32 -0.77 -29.22 24.21
CA VAL A 32 -1.40 -27.93 24.45
C VAL A 32 -2.00 -27.49 23.13
N GLY A 33 -3.33 -27.34 23.11
CA GLY A 33 -4.05 -26.82 21.96
C GLY A 33 -4.63 -27.87 21.01
N PRO A 34 -5.30 -27.41 19.94
CA PRO A 34 -5.97 -28.25 18.98
C PRO A 34 -4.97 -29.04 18.13
N ARG A 35 -5.40 -30.22 17.66
CA ARG A 35 -4.68 -31.04 16.68
C ARG A 35 -5.16 -30.67 15.29
N LEU A 36 -4.23 -30.45 14.37
CA LEU A 36 -4.54 -30.13 12.98
C LEU A 36 -3.94 -31.19 12.06
N GLU A 37 -4.71 -31.58 11.05
CA GLU A 37 -4.24 -32.29 9.86
C GLU A 37 -4.46 -31.35 8.68
N LEU A 38 -3.41 -31.07 7.91
CA LEU A 38 -3.43 -30.09 6.82
C LEU A 38 -3.16 -30.80 5.49
N GLU A 39 -3.86 -30.38 4.45
CA GLU A 39 -3.68 -30.86 3.07
C GLU A 39 -3.32 -29.68 2.14
N LEU A 40 -2.37 -29.90 1.22
CA LEU A 40 -1.95 -28.89 0.26
C LEU A 40 -2.95 -28.78 -0.90
N VAL A 41 -3.77 -27.74 -0.90
CA VAL A 41 -4.77 -27.49 -1.96
C VAL A 41 -4.21 -26.64 -3.10
N LYS A 42 -3.46 -25.57 -2.78
CA LYS A 42 -3.09 -24.52 -3.73
C LYS A 42 -1.78 -23.86 -3.32
N VAL A 43 -0.95 -23.48 -4.29
CA VAL A 43 0.25 -22.67 -4.09
C VAL A 43 0.13 -21.43 -4.97
N GLU A 44 0.31 -20.27 -4.36
CA GLU A 44 0.31 -18.97 -5.04
C GLU A 44 1.64 -18.26 -4.83
N ASP A 45 1.97 -17.41 -5.78
CA ASP A 45 3.06 -16.46 -5.62
C ASP A 45 2.63 -15.30 -4.70
N GLY A 46 3.56 -14.81 -3.88
CA GLY A 46 3.30 -13.71 -2.94
C GLY A 46 2.25 -14.03 -1.86
N LEU A 47 1.61 -12.96 -1.36
CA LEU A 47 0.58 -13.05 -0.32
C LEU A 47 -0.81 -12.91 -0.94
N CYS A 48 -1.48 -14.03 -1.12
CA CYS A 48 -2.90 -14.15 -1.53
C CYS A 48 -3.31 -13.40 -2.83
N THR A 49 -2.38 -12.84 -3.59
CA THR A 49 -2.68 -11.94 -4.72
C THR A 49 -1.91 -12.28 -6.00
N GLY A 50 -0.95 -13.22 -5.92
CA GLY A 50 -0.11 -13.58 -7.04
C GLY A 50 -0.66 -14.75 -7.86
N LYS A 51 0.19 -15.20 -8.78
CA LYS A 51 -0.14 -16.24 -9.75
C LYS A 51 -0.23 -17.61 -9.06
N VAL A 52 -1.25 -18.39 -9.42
CA VAL A 52 -1.35 -19.80 -9.00
C VAL A 52 -0.25 -20.64 -9.67
N LEU A 53 0.60 -21.27 -8.86
CA LEU A 53 1.68 -22.17 -9.30
C LEU A 53 1.24 -23.63 -9.29
N TYR A 54 0.38 -24.01 -8.35
CA TYR A 54 -0.13 -25.37 -8.21
C TYR A 54 -1.55 -25.35 -7.64
N HIS A 55 -2.38 -26.33 -8.06
CA HIS A 55 -3.68 -26.58 -7.49
C HIS A 55 -4.02 -28.08 -7.57
N ALA A 56 -4.49 -28.67 -6.47
CA ALA A 56 -4.71 -30.11 -6.35
C ALA A 56 -5.91 -30.62 -7.18
N HIS A 57 -7.02 -29.88 -7.19
CA HIS A 57 -8.27 -30.31 -7.85
C HIS A 57 -8.60 -29.60 -9.17
N VAL A 58 -7.99 -28.45 -9.45
CA VAL A 58 -8.33 -27.59 -10.58
C VAL A 58 -7.13 -27.43 -11.49
N ALA A 59 -7.13 -28.14 -12.61
CA ALA A 59 -6.15 -27.95 -13.67
C ALA A 59 -6.68 -26.95 -14.69
N LYS A 60 -6.06 -25.77 -14.77
CA LYS A 60 -6.34 -24.80 -15.83
C LYS A 60 -5.57 -25.20 -17.09
N THR A 61 -6.19 -25.03 -18.25
CA THR A 61 -5.48 -25.21 -19.52
C THR A 61 -4.38 -24.14 -19.65
N PRO A 62 -3.30 -24.38 -20.42
CA PRO A 62 -2.24 -23.39 -20.59
C PRO A 62 -2.75 -22.07 -21.18
N VAL A 63 -3.80 -22.12 -22.00
CA VAL A 63 -4.43 -20.93 -22.60
C VAL A 63 -5.15 -20.11 -21.53
N GLU A 64 -5.96 -20.74 -20.67
CA GLU A 64 -6.63 -20.07 -19.56
C GLU A 64 -5.63 -19.51 -18.54
N ALA A 65 -4.55 -20.25 -18.27
CA ALA A 65 -3.49 -19.80 -17.37
C ALA A 65 -2.77 -18.56 -17.93
N ALA A 66 -2.55 -18.48 -19.25
CA ALA A 66 -1.97 -17.32 -19.91
C ALA A 66 -2.95 -16.12 -19.91
N ALA A 67 -4.23 -16.35 -20.18
CA ALA A 67 -5.25 -15.30 -20.12
C ALA A 67 -5.37 -14.70 -18.71
N LEU A 68 -5.29 -15.54 -17.67
CA LEU A 68 -5.30 -15.08 -16.29
C LEU A 68 -4.06 -14.22 -15.98
N GLN A 69 -2.88 -14.66 -16.41
CA GLN A 69 -1.63 -13.89 -16.26
C GLN A 69 -1.72 -12.52 -16.93
N ALA A 70 -2.18 -12.46 -18.18
CA ALA A 70 -2.38 -11.20 -18.89
C ALA A 70 -3.34 -10.26 -18.13
N ARG A 71 -4.41 -10.80 -17.52
CA ARG A 71 -5.33 -10.00 -16.68
C ARG A 71 -4.63 -9.44 -15.43
N HIS A 72 -3.82 -10.26 -14.75
CA HIS A 72 -3.06 -9.82 -13.59
C HIS A 72 -2.02 -8.75 -13.96
N GLU A 73 -1.28 -8.93 -15.06
CA GLU A 73 -0.30 -7.96 -15.55
C GLU A 73 -0.96 -6.64 -16.00
N ALA A 74 -2.13 -6.71 -16.63
CA ALA A 74 -2.92 -5.54 -16.97
C ALA A 74 -3.39 -4.79 -15.71
N LYS A 75 -3.86 -5.50 -14.68
CA LYS A 75 -4.25 -4.89 -13.40
C LYS A 75 -3.04 -4.25 -12.70
N ALA A 76 -1.90 -4.94 -12.69
CA ALA A 76 -0.67 -4.45 -12.08
C ALA A 76 -0.13 -3.19 -12.78
N SER A 77 -0.08 -3.19 -14.11
CA SER A 77 0.38 -2.03 -14.90
C SER A 77 -0.55 -0.82 -14.78
N LEU A 78 -1.87 -1.04 -14.71
CA LEU A 78 -2.83 0.03 -14.44
C LEU A 78 -2.66 0.60 -13.03
N LYS A 79 -2.47 -0.26 -12.01
CA LYS A 79 -2.21 0.16 -10.63
C LYS A 79 -0.91 0.96 -10.52
N GLU A 80 0.14 0.54 -11.22
CA GLU A 80 1.41 1.26 -11.26
C GLU A 80 1.27 2.62 -11.97
N SER A 81 0.55 2.66 -13.10
CA SER A 81 0.28 3.90 -13.83
C SER A 81 -0.50 4.90 -12.98
N ARG A 82 -1.58 4.44 -12.32
CA ARG A 82 -2.36 5.26 -11.39
C ARG A 82 -1.50 5.78 -10.24
N ARG A 83 -0.67 4.93 -9.66
CA ARG A 83 0.22 5.33 -8.57
C ARG A 83 1.22 6.38 -9.03
N LYS A 84 1.84 6.23 -10.20
CA LYS A 84 2.74 7.24 -10.79
C LYS A 84 2.03 8.57 -10.98
N GLN A 85 0.82 8.57 -11.55
CA GLN A 85 0.02 9.78 -11.74
C GLN A 85 -0.33 10.44 -10.41
N GLN A 86 -0.75 9.65 -9.41
CA GLN A 86 -1.04 10.16 -8.06
C GLN A 86 0.22 10.77 -7.41
N GLU A 87 1.37 10.10 -7.51
CA GLU A 87 2.64 10.60 -6.99
C GLU A 87 3.05 11.91 -7.69
N GLU A 88 2.86 12.02 -9.01
CA GLU A 88 3.13 13.25 -9.76
C GLU A 88 2.17 14.39 -9.40
N ASN A 89 0.89 14.10 -9.24
CA ASN A 89 -0.13 15.07 -8.83
C ASN A 89 0.13 15.57 -7.41
N VAL A 90 0.41 14.68 -6.46
CA VAL A 90 0.80 15.05 -5.09
C VAL A 90 2.08 15.88 -5.11
N ARG A 91 3.08 15.50 -5.92
CA ARG A 91 4.31 16.28 -6.08
C ARG A 91 4.03 17.68 -6.64
N ARG A 92 3.22 17.80 -7.70
CA ARG A 92 2.82 19.08 -8.30
C ARG A 92 2.12 19.97 -7.28
N LYS A 93 1.12 19.42 -6.57
CA LYS A 93 0.38 20.13 -5.51
C LYS A 93 1.31 20.59 -4.39
N ARG A 94 2.28 19.77 -3.95
CA ARG A 94 3.29 20.15 -2.95
C ARG A 94 4.20 21.28 -3.42
N VAL A 95 4.70 21.24 -4.66
CA VAL A 95 5.55 22.30 -5.22
C VAL A 95 4.79 23.62 -5.33
N GLU A 96 3.56 23.58 -5.82
CA GLU A 96 2.72 24.79 -5.94
C GLU A 96 2.37 25.38 -4.59
N ALA A 97 2.03 24.55 -3.60
CA ALA A 97 1.80 25.00 -2.23
C ALA A 97 3.06 25.68 -1.65
N ALA A 98 4.23 25.04 -1.77
CA ALA A 98 5.49 25.62 -1.30
C ALA A 98 5.85 26.92 -2.03
N ARG A 99 5.58 27.05 -3.34
CA ARG A 99 5.77 28.31 -4.09
C ARG A 99 4.83 29.41 -3.63
N LYS A 100 3.54 29.11 -3.43
CA LYS A 100 2.55 30.07 -2.93
C LYS A 100 2.94 30.56 -1.54
N GLU A 101 3.41 29.68 -0.68
CA GLU A 101 3.86 30.00 0.66
C GLU A 101 5.15 30.83 0.68
N ALA A 102 6.13 30.47 -0.16
CA ALA A 102 7.35 31.25 -0.34
C ALA A 102 7.03 32.68 -0.82
N ALA A 103 6.14 32.83 -1.81
CA ALA A 103 5.71 34.13 -2.31
C ALA A 103 4.97 34.96 -1.24
N LYS A 104 4.13 34.31 -0.42
CA LYS A 104 3.44 34.96 0.72
C LYS A 104 4.43 35.41 1.79
N ALA A 105 5.41 34.57 2.13
CA ALA A 105 6.46 34.90 3.09
C ALA A 105 7.33 36.07 2.59
N GLU A 106 7.72 36.07 1.31
CA GLU A 106 8.47 37.18 0.70
C GLU A 106 7.68 38.49 0.72
N ALA A 107 6.39 38.45 0.38
CA ALA A 107 5.51 39.62 0.41
C ALA A 107 5.36 40.20 1.83
N ASP A 108 5.20 39.36 2.85
CA ASP A 108 5.11 39.78 4.26
C ASP A 108 6.43 40.39 4.75
N MET A 109 7.58 39.81 4.38
CA MET A 109 8.90 40.36 4.72
C MET A 109 9.16 41.72 4.06
N ARG A 110 8.75 41.87 2.80
CA ARG A 110 8.81 43.15 2.07
C ARG A 110 7.92 44.21 2.70
N ALA A 111 6.71 43.84 3.15
CA ALA A 111 5.81 44.75 3.86
C ALA A 111 6.37 45.21 5.21
N LYS A 112 7.15 44.34 5.90
CA LYS A 112 7.77 44.62 7.20
C LYS A 112 9.17 45.27 7.12
N GLY A 113 9.71 45.51 5.93
CA GLY A 113 11.00 46.16 5.72
C GLY A 113 12.21 45.37 6.25
N ARG A 114 12.09 44.05 6.42
CA ARG A 114 13.18 43.17 6.90
C ARG A 114 13.91 42.50 5.73
N ALA A 115 15.24 42.41 5.82
CA ALA A 115 16.03 41.61 4.88
C ALA A 115 15.77 40.10 5.11
N PRO A 116 15.91 39.25 4.08
CA PRO A 116 15.69 37.81 4.21
C PRO A 116 16.85 37.16 4.97
N GLU A 117 16.80 37.19 6.30
CA GLU A 117 17.65 36.38 7.18
C GLU A 117 16.80 35.34 7.91
N GLY A 118 17.05 34.06 7.63
CA GLY A 118 16.42 32.93 8.31
C GLY A 118 16.23 31.71 7.42
N ASN A 119 16.33 30.51 8.01
CA ASN A 119 16.12 29.22 7.36
C ASN A 119 14.78 29.21 6.59
N LYS A 120 14.87 29.21 5.26
CA LYS A 120 13.74 29.11 4.35
C LYS A 120 13.32 27.64 4.28
N TRP A 121 12.50 27.20 5.23
CA TRP A 121 12.02 25.83 5.32
C TRP A 121 11.30 25.37 4.03
N TRP A 122 10.63 26.29 3.32
CA TRP A 122 10.02 26.05 2.01
C TRP A 122 11.04 25.81 0.87
N GLU A 123 12.28 26.27 1.01
CA GLU A 123 13.35 26.10 0.01
C GLU A 123 13.92 24.66 0.02
N GLU A 124 13.92 24.01 1.19
CA GLU A 124 14.24 22.58 1.31
C GLU A 124 13.12 21.71 0.74
N GLU A 125 11.87 22.10 0.95
CA GLU A 125 10.69 21.39 0.45
C GLU A 125 10.58 21.47 -1.09
N LEU A 126 10.90 22.62 -1.68
CA LEU A 126 11.05 22.77 -3.14
C LEU A 126 12.20 21.92 -3.70
N LYS A 127 13.35 21.85 -3.00
CA LYS A 127 14.51 21.02 -3.38
C LYS A 127 14.27 19.52 -3.22
N ALA A 128 13.38 19.11 -2.31
CA ALA A 128 13.02 17.72 -2.06
C ALA A 128 11.96 17.21 -3.05
N ALA A 129 11.23 18.12 -3.69
CA ALA A 129 10.21 17.81 -4.69
C ALA A 129 10.73 17.80 -6.14
N GLU A 130 12.01 18.15 -6.39
CA GLU A 130 12.64 18.05 -7.72
C GLU A 130 12.84 16.59 -8.17
N PRO A 131 12.61 16.26 -9.47
CA PRO A 131 12.84 14.93 -10.00
C PRO A 131 14.34 14.56 -9.95
N GLY A 132 14.67 13.40 -9.39
CA GLY A 132 16.01 12.80 -9.49
C GLY A 132 16.88 12.80 -8.24
N LYS A 133 16.40 13.27 -7.07
CA LYS A 133 17.12 13.03 -5.81
C LYS A 133 16.68 11.71 -5.17
N PRO A 134 17.61 10.85 -4.73
CA PRO A 134 17.26 9.63 -4.02
C PRO A 134 16.61 10.00 -2.69
N LYS A 135 15.32 9.66 -2.53
CA LYS A 135 14.72 9.60 -1.20
C LYS A 135 15.48 8.53 -0.43
N LYS A 136 16.00 8.85 0.75
CA LYS A 136 16.42 7.85 1.74
C LYS A 136 15.24 6.89 1.92
N GLU A 137 15.37 5.65 1.45
CA GLU A 137 14.40 4.59 1.71
C GLU A 137 14.25 4.45 3.22
N LYS A 138 13.15 4.98 3.77
CA LYS A 138 12.56 4.39 4.96
C LYS A 138 11.68 3.26 4.43
N THR A 139 12.18 2.04 4.48
CA THR A 139 11.38 0.84 4.36
C THR A 139 10.42 0.78 5.55
N HIS A 140 9.22 1.36 5.41
CA HIS A 140 8.08 0.92 6.21
C HIS A 140 7.41 -0.16 5.37
N ALA A 141 7.76 -1.40 5.69
CA ALA A 141 7.28 -2.59 5.02
C ALA A 141 5.90 -2.97 5.56
N GLU A 142 4.92 -2.06 5.54
CA GLU A 142 3.56 -2.29 6.06
C GLU A 142 2.60 -1.33 5.34
N ASP A 143 2.25 -1.65 4.11
CA ASP A 143 1.00 -1.16 3.51
C ASP A 143 0.29 -2.42 3.02
N GLU A 144 -0.40 -3.07 3.96
CA GLU A 144 -1.33 -4.14 3.67
C GLU A 144 -2.41 -3.56 2.77
N ALA A 145 -2.39 -3.97 1.51
CA ALA A 145 -3.49 -3.75 0.61
C ALA A 145 -4.66 -4.61 1.09
N GLU A 146 -5.49 -4.05 1.98
CA GLU A 146 -6.89 -4.46 2.10
C GLU A 146 -7.58 -4.10 0.78
N ASP A 147 -7.43 -4.97 -0.23
CA ASP A 147 -8.40 -5.07 -1.30
C ASP A 147 -9.51 -5.99 -0.75
N ASP A 148 -10.56 -5.36 -0.21
CA ASP A 148 -11.84 -5.97 0.12
C ASP A 148 -12.46 -6.51 -1.19
N ASP A 149 -12.22 -7.79 -1.48
CA ASP A 149 -12.91 -8.55 -2.53
C ASP A 149 -14.32 -8.90 -2.01
N ASP A 150 -15.25 -7.95 -2.12
CA ASP A 150 -16.69 -8.25 -2.09
C ASP A 150 -17.33 -7.82 -3.42
N ASP A 151 -17.38 -8.78 -4.34
CA ASP A 151 -18.19 -8.79 -5.56
C ASP A 151 -19.68 -8.95 -5.18
N GLU A 152 -20.35 -7.88 -4.74
CA GLU A 152 -21.82 -7.77 -4.75
C GLU A 152 -22.32 -6.33 -5.01
N GLY A 153 -22.68 -6.02 -6.27
CA GLY A 153 -23.78 -5.12 -6.66
C GLY A 153 -23.74 -3.61 -6.31
N PRO A 154 -24.48 -2.74 -7.05
CA PRO A 154 -24.31 -1.29 -6.99
C PRO A 154 -25.09 -0.66 -5.84
N GLY A 155 -24.39 -0.04 -4.89
CA GLY A 155 -25.00 0.72 -3.79
C GLY A 155 -24.04 1.79 -3.27
N GLY A 156 -24.38 3.06 -3.48
CA GLY A 156 -23.47 4.18 -3.29
C GLY A 156 -23.35 4.74 -1.88
N ALA A 157 -22.64 5.88 -1.87
CA ALA A 157 -22.47 6.91 -0.85
C ALA A 157 -21.28 6.77 0.12
N GLY A 158 -20.27 7.64 -0.12
CA GLY A 158 -19.81 8.55 0.94
C GLY A 158 -18.30 8.63 1.18
N ALA A 159 -17.59 9.47 0.42
CA ALA A 159 -16.48 10.27 0.92
C ALA A 159 -16.18 11.40 -0.07
N ALA A 160 -16.48 12.63 0.33
CA ALA A 160 -16.29 13.84 -0.45
C ALA A 160 -14.92 14.45 -0.13
N GLU A 161 -14.01 14.51 -1.11
CA GLU A 161 -12.87 15.43 -1.11
C GLU A 161 -12.55 15.83 -2.58
N ASP A 162 -13.06 16.99 -3.00
CA ASP A 162 -12.58 17.86 -4.09
C ASP A 162 -11.94 17.18 -5.32
N GLU A 163 -12.78 16.50 -6.12
CA GLU A 163 -12.47 15.95 -7.46
C GLU A 163 -12.83 16.91 -8.61
N GLU A 164 -12.70 18.23 -8.42
CA GLU A 164 -12.92 19.20 -9.50
C GLU A 164 -11.68 19.32 -10.41
N ASP A 165 -11.36 18.30 -11.23
CA ASP A 165 -10.55 18.53 -12.46
C ASP A 165 -10.51 17.38 -13.50
N ASP A 166 -10.99 16.16 -13.21
CA ASP A 166 -10.83 15.04 -14.15
C ASP A 166 -12.00 14.94 -15.16
N ASP A 167 -13.23 15.20 -14.71
CA ASP A 167 -14.43 15.07 -15.56
C ASP A 167 -14.49 16.09 -16.71
N VAL A 168 -13.84 17.25 -16.55
CA VAL A 168 -13.87 18.35 -17.52
C VAL A 168 -12.95 18.10 -18.71
N GLN A 169 -11.81 17.46 -18.47
CA GLN A 169 -10.83 17.13 -19.53
C GLN A 169 -11.37 16.03 -20.44
N TYR A 170 -11.94 14.96 -19.87
CA TYR A 170 -12.50 13.87 -20.64
C TYR A 170 -13.66 14.33 -21.55
N PHE A 171 -14.55 15.18 -21.05
CA PHE A 171 -15.66 15.71 -21.85
C PHE A 171 -15.18 16.55 -23.04
N LYS A 172 -14.11 17.35 -22.85
CA LYS A 172 -13.57 18.22 -23.89
C LYS A 172 -12.91 17.42 -25.02
N ASP A 173 -12.23 16.33 -24.69
CA ASP A 173 -11.56 15.47 -25.66
C ASP A 173 -12.57 14.65 -26.49
N GLU A 174 -13.67 14.19 -25.88
CA GLU A 174 -14.69 13.38 -26.56
C GLU A 174 -15.71 14.22 -27.35
N VAL A 175 -16.09 15.41 -26.86
CA VAL A 175 -17.19 16.23 -27.42
C VAL A 175 -16.67 17.47 -28.17
N GLY A 176 -15.39 17.82 -28.01
CA GLY A 176 -14.73 18.93 -28.73
C GLY A 176 -15.06 20.33 -28.22
N HIS A 177 -15.89 20.45 -27.16
CA HIS A 177 -16.17 21.70 -26.45
C HIS A 177 -16.22 21.46 -24.94
N ALA A 178 -15.91 22.48 -24.14
CA ALA A 178 -16.11 22.39 -22.69
C ALA A 178 -17.62 22.40 -22.38
N PRO A 179 -18.10 21.66 -21.37
CA PRO A 179 -19.51 21.70 -21.02
C PRO A 179 -19.88 23.11 -20.54
N GLU A 180 -21.03 23.64 -20.97
CA GLU A 180 -21.50 24.94 -20.47
C GLU A 180 -21.85 24.82 -18.98
N LYS A 181 -21.64 25.90 -18.21
CA LYS A 181 -21.89 25.91 -16.75
C LYS A 181 -23.33 25.56 -16.36
N GLU A 182 -24.26 25.66 -17.31
CA GLU A 182 -25.69 25.36 -17.13
C GLU A 182 -26.02 23.88 -17.40
N ASP A 183 -25.18 23.17 -18.17
CA ASP A 183 -25.29 21.73 -18.43
C ASP A 183 -24.62 20.87 -17.35
N MET A 184 -23.81 21.51 -16.50
CA MET A 184 -23.35 20.90 -15.26
C MET A 184 -24.55 20.71 -14.33
N ILE A 185 -24.87 19.46 -13.97
CA ILE A 185 -25.92 19.13 -13.01
C ILE A 185 -25.53 19.71 -11.64
N SER A 186 -25.86 20.98 -11.41
CA SER A 186 -25.73 21.62 -10.13
C SER A 186 -26.79 21.03 -9.21
N ARG A 187 -26.42 20.02 -8.42
CA ARG A 187 -27.24 19.57 -7.28
C ARG A 187 -27.15 20.63 -6.18
N GLY A 188 -27.91 21.70 -6.35
CA GLY A 188 -27.88 22.85 -5.43
C GLY A 188 -29.08 23.78 -5.58
N GLY A 189 -30.30 23.23 -5.61
CA GLY A 189 -31.54 24.01 -5.67
C GLY A 189 -32.57 23.55 -4.65
N ALA A 190 -32.40 23.92 -3.37
CA ALA A 190 -33.48 23.91 -2.40
C ALA A 190 -33.28 25.02 -1.37
N SER A 191 -33.87 26.17 -1.66
CA SER A 191 -34.09 27.26 -0.70
C SER A 191 -35.32 26.94 0.15
N ARG A 192 -35.18 27.05 1.48
CA ARG A 192 -36.23 27.48 2.40
C ARG A 192 -35.60 28.25 3.55
#